data_AF-A0ABD8B2V2-F1
#
_entry.id   AF-A0ABD8B2V2-F1
#
_cell.length_a   1.000
_cell.length_b   1.000
_cell.length_c   1.000
_cell.angle_alpha   90.00
_cell.angle_beta   90.00
_cell.angle_gamma   90.00
#
_symmetry.space_group_name_H-M   'P 1'
#
loop_
_entity.id
_entity.type
_entity.pdbx_description
1 polymer ?
#
loop_
_entity_poly.entity_id
_entity_poly.type
_entity_poly.pdbx_seq_one_letter_code
_entity_poly.pdbx_strand_id
1 'polypeptide(L)'
;MEEYSLTDISAALDQKESTIRRWGKLLENAGYQFSKNERSRNYSESDLELFKKVKELTKGLKAELAVAVAFQLLQEPLNEKINIDLEPEILELDVFIQKFNSEYFWNSGQALQQLHQKWGNLKLKYRGQTFPADSDIGKR
;
A
#
# COMPACT_ATOMS: atom_id res chain seq x y z
N MET A 1 10.50 -2.94 -25.50
CA MET A 1 10.09 -2.89 -24.08
C MET A 1 11.36 -3.18 -23.30
N GLU A 2 11.81 -2.25 -22.46
CA GLU A 2 13.05 -2.45 -21.71
C GLU A 2 12.78 -3.46 -20.58
N GLU A 3 13.56 -4.53 -20.53
CA GLU A 3 13.45 -5.58 -19.52
C GLU A 3 14.56 -5.37 -18.50
N TYR A 4 14.17 -5.26 -17.23
CA TYR A 4 15.08 -5.09 -16.11
C TYR A 4 15.28 -6.43 -15.39
N SER A 5 16.53 -6.74 -15.11
CA SER A 5 16.88 -7.82 -14.18
C SER A 5 16.71 -7.37 -12.73
N LEU A 6 16.76 -8.33 -11.80
CA LEU A 6 16.76 -8.02 -10.37
C LEU A 6 17.90 -7.06 -9.97
N THR A 7 19.07 -7.22 -10.60
CA THR A 7 20.25 -6.39 -10.35
C THR A 7 20.03 -4.97 -10.86
N ASP A 8 19.35 -4.79 -11.98
CA ASP A 8 19.00 -3.47 -12.51
C ASP A 8 18.03 -2.74 -11.58
N ILE A 9 17.00 -3.43 -11.08
CA ILE A 9 16.05 -2.88 -10.09
C ILE A 9 16.77 -2.51 -8.79
N SER A 10 17.68 -3.38 -8.34
CA SER A 10 18.48 -3.16 -7.12
C SER A 10 19.35 -1.89 -7.24
N ALA A 11 20.02 -1.72 -8.37
CA ALA A 11 20.84 -0.55 -8.66
C ALA A 11 19.99 0.72 -8.80
N ALA A 12 18.88 0.66 -9.56
CA ALA A 12 17.99 1.79 -9.78
C ALA A 12 17.35 2.31 -8.49
N LEU A 13 17.10 1.43 -7.52
CA LEU A 13 16.45 1.76 -6.25
C LEU A 13 17.42 1.95 -5.09
N ASP A 14 18.71 1.72 -5.27
CA ASP A 14 19.70 1.67 -4.19
C ASP A 14 19.18 0.80 -3.01
N GLN A 15 18.76 -0.42 -3.33
CA GLN A 15 18.22 -1.39 -2.37
C GLN A 15 18.88 -2.73 -2.58
N LYS A 16 19.13 -3.47 -1.49
CA LYS A 16 19.66 -4.83 -1.57
C LYS A 16 18.73 -5.72 -2.40
N GLU A 17 19.29 -6.57 -3.26
CA GLU A 17 18.51 -7.54 -4.04
C GLU A 17 17.63 -8.45 -3.15
N SER A 18 18.05 -8.74 -1.91
CA SER A 18 17.25 -9.49 -0.94
C SER A 18 15.97 -8.76 -0.53
N THR A 19 16.01 -7.43 -0.41
CA THR A 19 14.85 -6.57 -0.16
C THR A 19 13.89 -6.60 -1.35
N ILE A 20 14.41 -6.44 -2.57
CA ILE A 20 13.60 -6.50 -3.80
C ILE A 20 12.97 -7.89 -3.97
N ARG A 21 13.72 -8.96 -3.68
CA ARG A 21 13.17 -10.33 -3.67
C ARG A 21 12.04 -10.50 -2.67
N ARG A 22 12.18 -9.94 -1.45
CA ARG A 22 11.14 -9.95 -0.41
C ARG A 22 9.90 -9.20 -0.87
N TRP A 23 10.04 -7.98 -1.38
CA TRP A 23 8.93 -7.19 -1.91
C TRP A 23 8.24 -7.90 -3.07
N GLY A 24 8.99 -8.48 -4.01
CA GLY A 24 8.43 -9.26 -5.09
C GLY A 24 7.63 -10.47 -4.60
N LYS A 25 8.10 -11.18 -3.57
CA LYS A 25 7.34 -12.29 -2.97
C LYS A 25 6.05 -11.80 -2.29
N LEU A 26 6.10 -10.67 -1.60
CA LEU A 26 4.91 -10.07 -0.99
C LEU A 26 3.90 -9.60 -2.05
N LEU A 27 4.36 -9.06 -3.17
CA LEU A 27 3.54 -8.64 -4.30
C LEU A 27 2.86 -9.86 -4.96
N GLU A 28 3.61 -10.94 -5.20
CA GLU A 28 3.05 -12.21 -5.70
C GLU A 28 1.99 -12.78 -4.74
N ASN A 29 2.25 -12.75 -3.43
CA ASN A 29 1.29 -13.18 -2.42
C ASN A 29 0.03 -12.30 -2.38
N ALA A 30 0.15 -11.01 -2.73
CA ALA A 30 -0.97 -10.09 -2.83
C ALA A 30 -1.75 -10.25 -4.15
N GLY A 31 -1.26 -11.05 -5.09
CA GLY A 31 -1.91 -11.32 -6.38
C GLY A 31 -1.29 -10.62 -7.59
N TYR A 32 -0.20 -9.86 -7.41
CA TYR A 32 0.54 -9.29 -8.53
C TYR A 32 1.27 -10.38 -9.31
N GLN A 33 1.18 -10.34 -10.65
CA GLN A 33 1.87 -11.31 -11.50
C GLN A 33 3.03 -10.65 -12.24
N PHE A 34 4.26 -10.96 -11.80
CA PHE A 34 5.46 -10.63 -12.56
C PHE A 34 5.58 -11.52 -13.78
N SER A 35 6.10 -10.96 -14.86
CA SER A 35 6.61 -11.75 -15.98
C SER A 35 7.75 -12.66 -15.51
N LYS A 36 7.71 -13.92 -15.91
CA LYS A 36 8.75 -14.92 -15.59
C LYS A 36 9.37 -15.42 -16.88
N ASN A 37 10.70 -15.45 -16.92
CA ASN A 37 11.43 -16.27 -17.88
C ASN A 37 11.60 -17.69 -17.29
N GLU A 38 12.27 -18.59 -18.01
CA GLU A 38 12.46 -20.01 -17.61
C GLU A 38 13.07 -20.22 -16.21
N ARG A 39 13.72 -19.20 -15.60
CA ARG A 39 14.42 -19.34 -14.30
C ARG A 39 14.24 -18.17 -13.32
N SER A 40 13.84 -16.98 -13.77
CA SER A 40 13.74 -15.78 -12.94
C SER A 40 12.62 -14.84 -13.38
N ARG A 41 12.23 -13.93 -12.47
CA ARG A 41 11.34 -12.81 -12.81
C ARG A 41 12.08 -11.87 -13.76
N ASN A 42 11.43 -11.47 -14.84
CA ASN A 42 11.84 -10.32 -15.66
C ASN A 42 10.93 -9.16 -15.28
N TYR A 43 11.54 -8.02 -14.97
CA TYR A 43 10.82 -6.84 -14.52
C TYR A 43 10.63 -5.88 -15.70
N SER A 44 9.43 -5.35 -15.82
CA SER A 44 9.07 -4.29 -16.74
C SER A 44 9.33 -2.91 -16.13
N GLU A 45 9.20 -1.86 -16.94
CA GLU A 45 9.21 -0.48 -16.44
C GLU A 45 8.10 -0.22 -15.40
N SER A 46 6.91 -0.80 -15.60
CA SER A 46 5.83 -0.74 -14.60
C SER A 46 6.18 -1.44 -13.28
N ASP A 47 6.96 -2.52 -13.32
CA ASP A 47 7.45 -3.17 -12.11
C ASP A 47 8.44 -2.27 -11.36
N LEU A 48 9.29 -1.56 -12.08
CA LEU A 48 10.21 -0.59 -11.49
C LEU A 48 9.44 0.54 -10.81
N GLU A 49 8.41 1.10 -11.45
CA GLU A 49 7.54 2.12 -10.83
C GLU A 49 6.83 1.61 -9.58
N LEU A 50 6.33 0.37 -9.62
CA LEU A 50 5.73 -0.29 -8.46
C LEU A 50 6.74 -0.40 -7.31
N PHE A 51 7.96 -0.86 -7.57
CA PHE A 51 8.99 -0.96 -6.53
C PHE A 51 9.46 0.41 -6.01
N LYS A 52 9.51 1.46 -6.85
CA LYS A 52 9.74 2.84 -6.39
C LYS A 52 8.68 3.24 -5.37
N LYS A 53 7.42 2.94 -5.65
CA LYS A 53 6.31 3.26 -4.76
C LYS A 53 6.36 2.47 -3.45
N VAL A 54 6.69 1.18 -3.51
CA VAL A 54 6.94 0.36 -2.32
C VAL A 54 8.07 0.95 -1.49
N LYS A 55 9.20 1.34 -2.11
CA LYS A 55 10.33 1.97 -1.41
C LYS A 55 9.90 3.22 -0.63
N GLU A 56 9.16 4.11 -1.28
CA GLU A 56 8.66 5.32 -0.63
C GLU A 56 7.75 5.00 0.56
N LEU A 57 6.78 4.09 0.37
CA LEU A 57 5.86 3.68 1.42
C LEU A 57 6.56 2.99 2.60
N THR A 58 7.64 2.25 2.35
CA THR A 58 8.43 1.60 3.42
C THR A 58 9.18 2.57 4.34
N LYS A 59 9.24 3.87 4.02
CA LYS A 59 9.81 4.88 4.93
C LYS A 59 8.94 5.09 6.17
N GLY A 60 7.62 4.94 6.04
CA GLY A 60 6.65 5.11 7.12
C GLY A 60 5.88 3.83 7.47
N LEU A 61 5.78 2.88 6.55
CA LEU A 61 4.99 1.66 6.72
C LEU A 61 5.86 0.42 6.82
N LYS A 62 5.30 -0.63 7.44
CA LYS A 62 5.88 -1.98 7.35
C LYS A 62 5.81 -2.48 5.90
N ALA A 63 6.79 -3.29 5.49
CA ALA A 63 6.94 -3.77 4.12
C ALA A 63 5.70 -4.50 3.58
N GLU A 64 5.04 -5.30 4.42
CA GLU A 64 3.81 -6.03 4.08
C GLU A 64 2.68 -5.07 3.71
N LEU A 65 2.54 -3.97 4.45
CA LEU A 65 1.50 -2.98 4.20
C LEU A 65 1.88 -2.10 3.00
N ALA A 66 3.12 -1.61 2.93
CA ALA A 66 3.62 -0.82 1.81
C ALA A 66 3.39 -1.51 0.46
N VAL A 67 3.64 -2.82 0.41
CA VAL A 67 3.38 -3.65 -0.78
C VAL A 67 1.89 -3.72 -1.10
N ALA A 68 1.04 -3.95 -0.10
CA ALA A 68 -0.40 -4.00 -0.29
C ALA A 68 -0.97 -2.68 -0.81
N VAL A 69 -0.52 -1.54 -0.26
CA VAL A 69 -0.92 -0.20 -0.70
C VAL A 69 -0.45 0.07 -2.13
N ALA A 70 0.81 -0.22 -2.43
CA ALA A 70 1.36 0.01 -3.76
C ALA A 70 0.64 -0.81 -4.84
N PHE A 71 0.29 -2.06 -4.52
CA PHE A 71 -0.47 -2.92 -5.43
C PHE A 71 -1.90 -2.43 -5.66
N GLN A 72 -2.58 -1.98 -4.61
CA GLN A 72 -3.94 -1.46 -4.71
C GLN A 72 -3.98 -0.16 -5.54
N LEU A 73 -2.98 0.71 -5.36
CA LEU A 73 -2.80 1.92 -6.15
C LEU A 73 -2.54 1.67 -7.65
N LEU A 74 -2.18 0.45 -8.06
CA LEU A 74 -2.08 0.07 -9.47
C LEU A 74 -3.42 -0.38 -10.07
N GLN A 75 -4.35 -0.89 -9.26
CA GLN A 75 -5.62 -1.43 -9.74
C GLN A 75 -6.72 -0.37 -9.85
N GLU A 76 -6.64 0.72 -9.11
CA GLU A 76 -7.63 1.78 -9.14
C GLU A 76 -7.23 2.90 -10.13
N PRO A 77 -8.09 3.28 -11.11
CA PRO A 77 -7.89 4.50 -11.87
C PRO A 77 -8.15 5.69 -10.94
N LEU A 78 -7.11 6.18 -10.24
CA LEU A 78 -7.01 7.53 -9.64
C LEU A 78 -8.36 8.14 -9.19
N ASN A 79 -9.12 7.45 -8.32
CA ASN A 79 -10.36 8.03 -7.81
C ASN A 79 -10.57 7.74 -6.33
N GLU A 80 -9.52 7.99 -5.56
CA GLU A 80 -9.49 8.90 -4.42
C GLU A 80 -8.01 9.00 -4.04
N LYS A 81 -7.48 10.21 -3.97
CA LYS A 81 -6.05 10.41 -3.66
C LYS A 81 -5.79 9.82 -2.27
N ILE A 82 -5.19 8.64 -2.21
CA ILE A 82 -4.49 8.19 -1.01
C ILE A 82 -3.47 9.28 -0.72
N ASN A 83 -3.75 10.10 0.29
CA ASN A 83 -2.91 11.22 0.63
C ASN A 83 -1.70 10.67 1.37
N ILE A 84 -0.60 10.53 0.63
CA ILE A 84 0.62 9.85 1.08
C ILE A 84 1.35 10.67 2.18
N ASP A 85 0.92 11.91 2.41
CA ASP A 85 1.38 12.77 3.52
C ASP A 85 0.64 12.50 4.85
N LEU A 86 -0.26 11.52 4.90
CA LEU A 86 -0.92 11.13 6.14
C LEU A 86 0.02 10.34 7.06
N GLU A 87 -0.15 10.53 8.36
CA GLU A 87 0.53 9.72 9.38
C GLU A 87 0.35 8.22 9.07
N PRO A 88 1.40 7.39 9.24
CA PRO A 88 1.40 5.97 8.89
C PRO A 88 0.14 5.23 9.34
N GLU A 89 -0.33 5.51 10.56
CA GLU A 89 -1.51 4.88 11.16
C GLU A 89 -2.83 5.24 10.48
N ILE A 90 -2.94 6.44 9.91
CA ILE A 90 -4.12 6.87 9.15
C ILE A 90 -4.13 6.15 7.81
N LEU A 91 -2.97 6.04 7.17
CA LEU A 91 -2.80 5.31 5.92
C LEU A 91 -3.10 3.81 6.08
N GLU A 92 -2.69 3.19 7.21
CA GLU A 92 -3.06 1.80 7.52
C GLU A 92 -4.59 1.64 7.65
N LEU A 93 -5.27 2.65 8.19
CA LEU A 93 -6.70 2.62 8.42
C LEU A 93 -7.49 2.79 7.12
N ASP A 94 -7.09 3.72 6.24
CA ASP A 94 -7.74 3.93 4.94
C ASP A 94 -7.65 2.69 4.06
N VAL A 95 -6.48 2.07 3.98
CA VAL A 95 -6.28 0.82 3.24
C VAL A 95 -7.14 -0.29 3.81
N PHE A 96 -7.26 -0.36 5.14
CA PHE A 96 -8.14 -1.31 5.80
C PHE A 96 -9.61 -1.06 5.45
N ILE A 97 -10.07 0.19 5.42
CA ILE A 97 -11.45 0.57 5.08
C ILE A 97 -11.76 0.25 3.61
N GLN A 98 -10.86 0.58 2.68
CA GLN A 98 -11.05 0.30 1.26
C GLN A 98 -11.15 -1.20 1.01
N LYS A 99 -10.23 -2.00 1.59
CA LYS A 99 -10.31 -3.47 1.53
C LYS A 99 -11.58 -4.00 2.18
N PHE A 100 -12.00 -3.41 3.31
CA PHE A 100 -13.23 -3.80 3.99
C PHE A 100 -14.45 -3.67 3.07
N ASN A 101 -14.57 -2.56 2.35
CA ASN A 101 -15.69 -2.33 1.42
C ASN A 101 -15.65 -3.26 0.19
N SER A 102 -14.47 -3.56 -0.36
CA SER A 102 -14.35 -4.38 -1.58
C SER A 102 -14.41 -5.89 -1.32
N GLU A 103 -13.83 -6.37 -0.21
CA GLU A 103 -13.62 -7.81 0.03
C GLU A 103 -14.48 -8.37 1.18
N TYR A 104 -14.75 -7.57 2.22
CA TYR A 104 -15.28 -8.09 3.49
C TYR A 104 -16.72 -7.70 3.79
N PHE A 105 -17.27 -6.67 3.13
CA PHE A 105 -18.62 -6.17 3.39
C PHE A 105 -19.71 -7.27 3.24
N TRP A 106 -19.48 -8.24 2.36
CA TRP A 106 -20.43 -9.34 2.11
C TRP A 106 -20.16 -10.62 2.92
N ASN A 107 -19.05 -10.72 3.67
CA ASN A 107 -18.74 -11.85 4.57
C ASN A 107 -18.81 -11.40 6.04
N SER A 108 -20.05 -11.13 6.46
CA SER A 108 -20.44 -10.43 7.68
C SER A 108 -20.09 -11.20 8.96
N GLY A 109 -19.29 -10.59 9.83
CA GLY A 109 -19.15 -10.97 11.24
C GLY A 109 -17.80 -10.58 11.84
N GLN A 110 -16.76 -11.35 11.55
CA GLN A 110 -15.44 -11.16 12.16
C GLN A 110 -14.72 -9.90 11.65
N ALA A 111 -14.86 -9.58 10.35
CA ALA A 111 -14.22 -8.38 9.79
C ALA A 111 -14.80 -7.08 10.39
N LEU A 112 -16.12 -7.04 10.63
CA LEU A 112 -16.78 -5.92 11.32
C LEU A 112 -16.32 -5.77 12.77
N GLN A 113 -16.12 -6.89 13.48
CA GLN A 113 -15.61 -6.86 14.85
C GLN A 113 -14.17 -6.34 14.91
N GLN A 114 -13.31 -6.76 13.97
CA GLN A 114 -11.94 -6.26 13.89
C GLN A 114 -11.90 -4.76 13.55
N LEU A 115 -12.79 -4.29 12.66
CA LEU A 115 -12.95 -2.87 12.36
C LEU A 115 -13.38 -2.07 13.61
N HIS A 116 -14.41 -2.53 14.31
CA HIS A 116 -14.87 -1.87 15.54
C HIS A 116 -13.78 -1.80 16.60
N GLN A 117 -12.99 -2.87 16.75
CA GLN A 117 -11.90 -2.91 17.72
C GLN A 117 -10.77 -1.93 17.34
N LYS A 118 -10.32 -1.94 16.08
CA LYS A 118 -9.30 -1.01 15.59
C LYS A 118 -9.77 0.45 15.68
N TRP A 119 -11.01 0.72 15.32
CA TRP A 119 -11.61 2.05 15.42
C TRP A 119 -11.76 2.52 16.86
N GLY A 120 -12.14 1.64 17.78
CA GLY A 120 -12.17 1.92 19.21
C GLY A 120 -10.80 2.33 19.76
N ASN A 121 -9.75 1.60 19.38
CA ASN A 121 -8.38 1.90 19.78
C ASN A 121 -7.90 3.24 19.22
N LEU A 122 -8.25 3.55 17.96
CA LEU A 122 -7.93 4.82 17.34
C LEU A 122 -8.65 5.99 18.05
N LYS A 123 -9.95 5.84 18.32
CA LYS A 123 -10.74 6.81 19.08
C LYS A 123 -10.18 7.08 20.47
N LEU A 124 -9.61 6.06 21.12
CA LEU A 124 -8.95 6.20 22.42
C LEU A 124 -7.60 6.92 22.30
N LYS A 125 -6.81 6.62 21.27
CA LYS A 125 -5.52 7.27 20.99
C LYS A 125 -5.68 8.78 20.72
N TYR A 126 -6.74 9.17 20.02
CA TYR A 126 -6.99 10.58 19.65
C TYR A 126 -8.07 11.26 20.51
N ARG A 127 -8.49 10.65 21.62
CA ARG A 127 -9.51 11.23 22.51
C ARG A 127 -8.94 12.47 23.19
N GLY A 128 -9.54 13.63 22.90
CA GLY A 128 -9.10 14.92 23.44
C GLY A 128 -8.18 15.72 22.51
N GLN A 129 -7.85 15.21 21.32
CA GLN A 129 -7.24 16.02 20.27
C GLN A 129 -8.34 16.68 19.44
N THR A 130 -8.41 18.01 19.46
CA THR A 130 -9.25 18.76 18.53
C THR A 130 -8.61 18.68 17.16
N PHE A 131 -9.22 17.91 16.26
CA PHE A 131 -8.92 18.06 14.84
C PHE A 131 -9.36 19.46 14.41
N PRO A 132 -8.57 20.20 13.62
CA PRO A 132 -9.07 21.43 13.03
C PRO A 132 -10.35 21.05 12.28
N ALA A 133 -11.47 21.68 12.67
CA ALA A 133 -12.70 21.55 11.94
C ALA A 133 -12.40 21.90 10.48
N ASP A 134 -13.04 21.21 9.54
CA ASP A 134 -13.11 21.62 8.13
C ASP A 134 -13.67 23.04 8.04
N SER A 135 -12.81 24.04 8.26
CA SER A 135 -13.04 25.42 7.96
C SER A 135 -12.20 25.71 6.73
N ASP A 136 -12.91 25.99 5.64
CA ASP A 136 -12.41 26.51 4.35
C ASP A 136 -12.15 25.53 3.21
N ILE A 137 -13.05 24.55 3.01
CA ILE A 137 -13.35 24.10 1.64
C ILE A 137 -14.80 24.43 1.33
N GLY A 138 -15.06 25.69 0.95
CA GLY A 138 -16.39 26.05 0.47
C GLY A 138 -16.77 27.52 0.50
N LYS A 139 -15.86 28.47 0.27
CA LYS A 139 -16.22 29.79 -0.25
C LYS A 139 -15.11 30.34 -1.15
N ARG A 140 -15.26 30.14 -2.45
CA ARG A 140 -15.22 31.19 -3.49
C ARG A 140 -15.51 30.60 -4.86
#